data_AF-A0A2D4MPP8-F1
#
_entry.id   AF-A0A2D4MPP8-F1
#
_cell.length_a   1.000
_cell.length_b   1.000
_cell.length_c   1.000
_cell.angle_alpha   90.00
_cell.angle_beta   90.00
_cell.angle_gamma   90.00
#
_symmetry.space_group_name_H-M   'P 1'
#
loop_
_entity.id
_entity.type
_entity.pdbx_description
1 polymer ?
#
loop_
_entity_poly.entity_id
_entity_poly.type
_entity_poly.pdbx_seq_one_letter_code
_entity_poly.pdbx_strand_id
1 'polypeptide(L)'
;YVGASIDNAGSLGPVAGAAAGLKMYLNDTFSDLKMDNVSLWMEHFEKWPKHLPIVAHAEKQTVAAILMVAQLYQRPVHICHVARKEEILIIKAAKQKGIEVTCEVAPHHLFLCQEDLRRIGEGRGQVRPM
;
A
#
# COMPACT_ATOMS: atom_id res chain seq x y z
N TYR A 1 -9.82 6.74 -7.04
CA TYR A 1 -9.42 5.34 -6.81
C TYR A 1 -10.66 4.52 -6.54
N VAL A 2 -10.62 3.22 -6.81
CA VAL A 2 -11.57 2.23 -6.26
C VAL A 2 -10.87 1.50 -5.13
N GLY A 3 -11.57 1.30 -4.01
CA GLY A 3 -11.05 0.54 -2.87
C GLY A 3 -11.24 -0.96 -3.08
N ALA A 4 -10.16 -1.73 -2.96
CA ALA A 4 -10.25 -3.18 -2.86
C ALA A 4 -10.95 -3.58 -1.55
N SER A 5 -11.91 -4.50 -1.64
CA SER A 5 -12.57 -5.11 -0.48
C SER A 5 -12.45 -6.64 -0.55
N ILE A 6 -12.98 -7.32 0.46
CA ILE A 6 -12.97 -8.79 0.58
C ILE A 6 -13.82 -9.50 -0.49
N ASP A 7 -14.71 -8.79 -1.18
CA ASP A 7 -15.75 -9.37 -2.03
C ASP A 7 -15.86 -8.73 -3.43
N ASN A 8 -15.11 -7.66 -3.72
CA ASN A 8 -15.28 -6.91 -4.97
C ASN A 8 -14.29 -7.24 -6.08
N ALA A 9 -13.31 -8.13 -5.86
CA ALA A 9 -12.26 -8.41 -6.85
C ALA A 9 -12.78 -8.77 -8.26
N GLY A 10 -13.93 -9.47 -8.34
CA GLY A 10 -14.57 -9.85 -9.61
C GLY A 10 -15.47 -8.80 -10.26
N SER A 11 -15.82 -7.72 -9.57
CA SER A 11 -16.85 -6.77 -10.03
C SER A 11 -16.30 -5.41 -10.46
N LEU A 12 -14.99 -5.15 -10.30
CA LEU A 12 -14.41 -3.83 -10.57
C LEU A 12 -14.11 -3.54 -12.04
N GLY A 13 -14.09 -4.56 -12.91
CA GLY A 13 -13.74 -4.41 -14.34
C GLY A 13 -14.49 -3.29 -15.07
N PRO A 14 -15.83 -3.18 -14.97
CA PRO A 14 -16.60 -2.15 -15.65
C PRO A 14 -16.27 -0.71 -15.25
N VAL A 15 -15.78 -0.48 -14.02
CA VAL A 15 -15.46 0.87 -13.51
C VAL A 15 -13.97 1.17 -13.51
N ALA A 16 -13.12 0.19 -13.83
CA ALA A 16 -11.67 0.28 -13.66
C ALA A 16 -11.06 1.44 -14.47
N GLY A 17 -11.48 1.60 -15.72
CA GLY A 17 -10.97 2.66 -16.61
C GLY A 17 -11.38 4.08 -16.22
N ALA A 18 -12.40 4.25 -15.36
CA ALA A 18 -12.81 5.54 -14.83
C ALA A 18 -12.09 5.91 -13.53
N ALA A 19 -11.31 4.99 -12.96
CA ALA A 19 -10.58 5.19 -11.71
C ALA A 19 -9.11 5.53 -11.96
N ALA A 20 -8.52 6.33 -11.07
CA ALA A 20 -7.07 6.55 -11.04
C ALA A 20 -6.26 5.24 -10.85
N GLY A 21 -6.87 4.22 -10.24
CA GLY A 21 -6.23 2.95 -9.89
C GLY A 21 -7.00 2.21 -8.80
N LEU A 22 -6.50 1.04 -8.43
CA LEU A 22 -6.97 0.24 -7.30
C LEU A 22 -6.17 0.60 -6.04
N LYS A 23 -6.87 0.95 -4.95
CA LYS A 23 -6.26 1.18 -3.63
C LYS A 23 -6.51 -0.02 -2.73
N MET A 24 -5.45 -0.60 -2.21
CA MET A 24 -5.50 -1.72 -1.26
C MET A 24 -5.08 -1.26 0.14
N TYR A 25 -5.81 -1.70 1.16
CA TYR A 25 -5.52 -1.43 2.57
C TYR A 25 -5.09 -2.72 3.26
N LEU A 26 -3.78 -2.88 3.50
CA LEU A 26 -3.17 -4.15 3.91
C LEU A 26 -2.74 -4.18 5.40
N ASN A 27 -2.98 -3.08 6.11
CA ASN A 27 -2.74 -2.90 7.53
C ASN A 27 -3.90 -2.13 8.14
N ASP A 28 -3.91 -2.01 9.47
CA ASP A 28 -4.92 -1.24 10.19
C ASP A 28 -4.95 0.22 9.72
N THR A 29 -6.14 0.66 9.35
CA THR A 29 -6.42 2.02 8.91
C THR A 29 -7.78 2.45 9.45
N PHE A 30 -8.18 3.69 9.23
CA PHE A 30 -9.48 4.21 9.67
C PHE A 30 -10.66 3.80 8.78
N SER A 31 -10.50 2.74 7.98
CA SER A 31 -11.48 2.29 6.98
C SER A 31 -11.88 0.84 7.19
N ASP A 32 -13.07 0.48 6.72
CA ASP A 32 -13.61 -0.89 6.73
C ASP A 32 -13.05 -1.78 5.60
N LEU A 33 -12.09 -1.28 4.81
CA LEU A 33 -11.56 -1.94 3.61
C LEU A 33 -10.29 -2.76 3.86
N LYS A 34 -9.91 -2.96 5.13
CA LYS A 34 -8.72 -3.71 5.48
C LYS A 34 -8.84 -5.16 4.98
N MET A 35 -7.81 -5.64 4.29
CA MET A 35 -7.69 -7.03 3.86
C MET A 35 -6.53 -7.73 4.57
N ASP A 36 -6.85 -8.63 5.50
CA ASP A 36 -5.88 -9.33 6.35
C ASP A 36 -5.30 -10.62 5.73
N ASN A 37 -5.75 -11.00 4.53
CA ASN A 37 -5.38 -12.25 3.90
C ASN A 37 -4.72 -12.02 2.53
N VAL A 38 -3.51 -12.54 2.36
CA VAL A 38 -2.73 -12.49 1.10
C VAL A 38 -3.50 -13.07 -0.07
N SER A 39 -4.33 -14.10 0.13
CA SER A 39 -5.15 -14.69 -0.94
C SER A 39 -6.12 -13.69 -1.56
N LEU A 40 -6.67 -12.77 -0.77
CA LEU A 40 -7.52 -11.69 -1.29
C LEU A 40 -6.70 -10.72 -2.14
N TRP A 41 -5.46 -10.44 -1.74
CA TRP A 41 -4.58 -9.55 -2.49
C TRP A 41 -4.24 -10.16 -3.84
N MET A 42 -3.94 -11.46 -3.86
CA MET A 42 -3.67 -12.23 -5.07
C MET A 42 -4.85 -12.18 -6.04
N GLU A 43 -6.08 -12.36 -5.55
CA GLU A 43 -7.29 -12.28 -6.36
C GLU A 43 -7.46 -10.90 -7.03
N HIS A 44 -7.17 -9.82 -6.29
CA HIS A 44 -7.15 -8.46 -6.84
C HIS A 44 -6.08 -8.26 -7.90
N PHE A 45 -4.87 -8.76 -7.67
CA PHE A 45 -3.77 -8.67 -8.65
C PHE A 45 -4.08 -9.42 -9.95
N GLU A 46 -4.79 -10.54 -9.84
CA GLU A 46 -5.24 -11.36 -10.97
C GLU A 46 -6.34 -10.67 -11.78
N LYS A 47 -7.37 -10.13 -11.11
CA LYS A 47 -8.58 -9.63 -11.77
C LYS A 47 -8.52 -8.16 -12.19
N TRP A 48 -7.74 -7.34 -11.49
CA TRP A 48 -7.59 -5.93 -11.85
C TRP A 48 -6.84 -5.77 -13.20
N PRO A 49 -7.30 -4.92 -14.14
CA PRO A 49 -6.64 -4.79 -15.44
C PRO A 49 -5.13 -4.49 -15.32
N LYS A 50 -4.29 -5.27 -16.01
CA LYS A 50 -2.82 -5.22 -15.84
C LYS A 50 -2.19 -3.86 -16.13
N HIS A 51 -2.75 -3.12 -17.09
CA HIS A 51 -2.25 -1.81 -17.49
C HIS A 51 -2.65 -0.69 -16.52
N LEU A 52 -3.48 -0.96 -15.51
CA LEU A 52 -3.94 0.03 -14.55
C LEU A 52 -3.17 -0.05 -13.21
N PRO A 53 -2.98 1.09 -12.52
CA PRO A 53 -2.19 1.14 -11.29
C PRO A 53 -2.82 0.35 -10.13
N ILE A 54 -1.96 -0.23 -9.30
CA ILE A 54 -2.28 -0.72 -7.96
C ILE A 54 -1.42 0.04 -6.95
N VAL A 55 -2.06 0.62 -5.94
CA VAL A 55 -1.41 1.30 -4.83
C VAL A 55 -1.79 0.63 -3.51
N ALA A 56 -0.84 0.48 -2.59
CA ALA A 56 -1.04 -0.25 -1.34
C ALA A 56 -0.64 0.60 -0.13
N HIS A 57 -1.55 0.70 0.84
CA HIS A 57 -1.20 1.02 2.22
C HIS A 57 -0.61 -0.24 2.84
N ALA A 58 0.70 -0.27 3.02
CA ALA A 58 1.46 -1.40 3.54
C ALA A 58 2.55 -0.90 4.50
N GLU A 59 2.58 -1.45 5.71
CA GLU A 59 3.52 -1.10 6.77
C GLU A 59 4.44 -2.28 7.11
N LYS A 60 5.69 -1.98 7.49
CA LYS A 60 6.66 -2.96 7.98
C LYS A 60 6.80 -4.18 7.04
N GLN A 61 6.64 -5.40 7.55
CA GLN A 61 6.71 -6.65 6.78
C GLN A 61 5.66 -6.76 5.66
N THR A 62 4.54 -6.03 5.76
CA THR A 62 3.49 -6.04 4.72
C THR A 62 4.02 -5.51 3.39
N VAL A 63 5.01 -4.60 3.43
CA VAL A 63 5.70 -4.12 2.22
C VAL A 63 6.39 -5.28 1.49
N ALA A 64 7.10 -6.16 2.20
CA ALA A 64 7.73 -7.32 1.58
C ALA A 64 6.70 -8.31 1.03
N ALA A 65 5.60 -8.52 1.75
CA ALA A 65 4.53 -9.44 1.33
C ALA A 65 3.84 -8.97 0.04
N ILE A 66 3.48 -7.69 -0.07
CA ILE A 66 2.84 -7.17 -1.29
C ILE A 66 3.80 -7.13 -2.49
N LEU A 67 5.10 -6.93 -2.25
CA LEU A 67 6.12 -7.04 -3.30
C LEU A 67 6.25 -8.46 -3.83
N MET A 68 6.13 -9.48 -2.95
CA MET A 68 6.11 -10.87 -3.37
C MET A 68 4.88 -11.15 -4.26
N VAL A 69 3.69 -10.65 -3.89
CA VAL A 69 2.49 -10.78 -4.72
C VAL A 69 2.68 -10.08 -6.07
N ALA A 70 3.20 -8.86 -6.08
CA ALA A 70 3.49 -8.13 -7.31
C ALA A 70 4.45 -8.89 -8.24
N GLN A 71 5.46 -9.54 -7.67
CA GLN A 71 6.40 -10.38 -8.40
C GLN A 71 5.75 -11.66 -8.95
N LEU A 72 4.90 -12.33 -8.17
CA LEU A 72 4.16 -13.52 -8.61
C LEU A 72 3.27 -13.24 -9.83
N TYR A 73 2.63 -12.06 -9.85
CA TYR A 73 1.76 -11.63 -10.95
C TYR A 73 2.46 -10.81 -12.02
N GLN A 74 3.77 -10.59 -11.89
CA GLN A 74 4.62 -9.84 -12.83
C GLN A 74 4.01 -8.49 -13.21
N ARG A 75 3.68 -7.67 -12.20
CA ARG A 75 3.09 -6.34 -12.42
C ARG A 75 3.56 -5.33 -11.38
N PRO A 76 3.58 -4.04 -11.73
CA PRO A 76 4.03 -2.99 -10.84
C PRO A 76 3.09 -2.77 -9.66
N VAL A 77 3.66 -2.34 -8.53
CA VAL A 77 2.92 -1.85 -7.35
C VAL A 77 3.51 -0.56 -6.81
N HIS A 78 2.66 0.33 -6.31
CA HIS A 78 3.08 1.55 -5.62
C HIS A 78 2.83 1.42 -4.10
N ILE A 79 3.85 1.68 -3.29
CA ILE A 79 3.74 1.66 -1.82
C ILE A 79 3.48 3.08 -1.31
N CYS A 80 2.31 3.28 -0.71
CA CYS A 80 1.90 4.57 -0.15
C CYS A 80 2.70 4.91 1.11
N HIS A 81 2.93 6.21 1.32
CA HIS A 81 3.39 6.85 2.57
C HIS A 81 4.42 6.02 3.37
N VAL A 82 5.54 5.67 2.74
CA VAL A 82 6.66 4.96 3.39
C VAL A 82 7.19 5.81 4.53
N ALA A 83 7.27 5.23 5.74
CA ALA A 83 7.53 5.99 6.96
C ALA A 83 8.75 5.50 7.73
N ARG A 84 9.25 4.29 7.45
CA ARG A 84 10.29 3.65 8.27
C ARG A 84 11.53 3.28 7.47
N LYS A 85 12.67 3.27 8.18
CA LYS A 85 13.96 2.79 7.65
C LYS A 85 13.86 1.38 7.08
N GLU A 86 13.15 0.48 7.75
CA GLU A 86 12.99 -0.90 7.29
C GLU A 86 12.26 -0.98 5.94
N GLU A 87 11.17 -0.22 5.78
CA GLU A 87 10.33 -0.21 4.59
C GLU A 87 11.11 0.32 3.37
N ILE A 88 11.81 1.46 3.52
CA ILE A 88 12.57 2.04 2.42
C ILE A 88 13.78 1.17 2.02
N LEU A 89 14.39 0.44 2.97
CA LEU A 89 15.47 -0.50 2.68
C LEU A 89 14.96 -1.73 1.93
N ILE A 90 13.77 -2.24 2.28
CA ILE A 90 13.09 -3.31 1.53
C ILE A 90 12.84 -2.86 0.08
N ILE A 91 12.26 -1.66 -0.10
CA ILE A 91 11.95 -1.12 -1.44
C ILE A 91 13.23 -0.90 -2.25
N LYS A 92 14.29 -0.36 -1.63
CA LYS A 92 15.60 -0.21 -2.28
C LYS A 92 16.15 -1.54 -2.78
N ALA A 93 16.11 -2.58 -1.94
CA ALA A 93 16.58 -3.92 -2.31
C ALA A 93 15.72 -4.54 -3.43
N ALA A 94 14.39 -4.33 -3.40
CA ALA A 94 13.48 -4.79 -4.43
C ALA A 94 13.79 -4.14 -5.80
N LYS A 95 14.01 -2.82 -5.83
CA LYS A 95 14.44 -2.09 -7.04
C LYS A 95 15.77 -2.62 -7.58
N GLN A 96 16.74 -2.90 -6.71
CA GLN A 96 18.04 -3.46 -7.12
C GLN A 96 17.91 -4.86 -7.76
N LYS A 97 16.86 -5.61 -7.41
CA LYS A 97 16.53 -6.92 -8.01
C LYS A 97 15.66 -6.82 -9.26
N GLY A 98 15.33 -5.61 -9.72
CA GLY A 98 14.46 -5.40 -10.88
C GLY A 98 12.96 -5.62 -10.61
N ILE A 99 12.54 -5.68 -9.34
CA ILE A 99 11.11 -5.71 -9.00
C ILE A 99 10.51 -4.34 -9.31
N GLU A 100 9.42 -4.31 -10.07
CA GLU A 100 8.71 -3.09 -10.46
C GLU A 100 7.95 -2.48 -9.27
N VAL A 101 8.64 -1.66 -8.49
CA VAL A 101 8.05 -0.95 -7.35
C VAL A 101 8.32 0.54 -7.42
N THR A 102 7.30 1.33 -7.13
CA THR A 102 7.42 2.76 -6.80
C THR A 102 6.90 3.02 -5.38
N CYS A 103 7.21 4.18 -4.82
CA CYS A 103 6.71 4.56 -3.50
C CYS A 103 6.66 6.07 -3.35
N GLU A 104 5.91 6.53 -2.36
CA GLU A 104 5.82 7.93 -1.94
C GLU A 104 6.11 8.06 -0.45
N VAL A 105 6.44 9.26 0.01
CA VAL A 105 6.64 9.61 1.43
C VAL A 105 5.80 10.83 1.75
N ALA A 106 5.05 10.80 2.84
CA ALA A 106 4.27 11.96 3.27
C ALA A 106 5.15 12.96 4.04
N PRO A 107 4.89 14.28 3.95
CA PRO A 107 5.76 15.29 4.57
C PRO A 107 5.98 15.11 6.08
N HIS A 108 4.97 14.66 6.83
CA HIS A 108 5.11 14.45 8.27
C HIS A 108 6.11 13.35 8.63
N HIS A 109 6.35 12.37 7.76
CA HIS A 109 7.40 11.35 7.96
C HIS A 109 8.82 11.85 7.64
N LEU A 110 8.94 13.04 7.04
CA LEU A 110 10.23 13.69 6.78
C LEU A 110 10.57 14.77 7.81
N PHE A 111 9.55 15.45 8.34
CA PHE A 111 9.72 16.66 9.14
C PHE A 111 9.23 16.54 10.59
N LEU A 112 8.52 15.47 10.94
CA LEU A 112 8.09 15.20 12.31
C LEU A 112 8.65 13.86 12.79
N CYS A 113 8.81 13.73 14.10
CA CYS A 113 9.19 12.46 14.73
C CYS A 113 8.43 12.25 16.05
N GLN A 114 8.73 11.16 16.76
CA GLN A 114 8.07 10.82 18.03
C GLN A 114 8.25 11.91 19.11
N GLU A 115 9.32 12.71 19.04
CA GLU A 115 9.58 13.80 19.98
C GLU A 115 8.53 14.93 19.87
N ASP A 116 7.97 15.14 18.67
CA ASP A 116 6.93 16.14 18.44
C ASP A 116 5.59 15.80 19.10
N LEU A 117 5.37 14.53 19.50
CA LEU A 117 4.12 14.11 20.14
C LEU A 117 3.86 14.85 21.46
N ARG A 118 4.92 15.27 22.18
CA ARG A 118 4.78 16.08 23.41
C ARG A 118 4.14 17.43 23.12
N ARG A 119 4.41 18.01 21.96
CA ARG A 119 3.89 19.31 21.51
C ARG A 119 2.53 19.18 20.82
N ILE A 120 2.34 18.13 20.01
CA ILE A 120 1.13 17.91 19.21
C ILE A 120 -0.02 17.34 20.07
N GLY A 121 0.31 16.49 21.05
CA GLY A 121 -0.62 15.75 21.88
C GLY A 121 -1.07 14.42 21.26
N GLU A 122 -1.35 13.43 22.12
CA GLU A 122 -1.62 12.05 21.70
C GLU A 122 -2.86 11.88 20.81
N GLY A 123 -3.85 12.77 20.92
CA GLY A 123 -5.03 12.75 20.05
C GLY A 123 -4.74 13.26 18.65
N ARG A 124 -4.15 14.45 18.52
CA ARG A 124 -3.83 15.06 17.21
C ARG A 124 -2.66 14.36 16.50
N GLY A 125 -1.81 13.67 17.26
CA GLY A 125 -0.68 12.90 16.73
C GLY A 125 -1.05 11.52 16.20
N GLN A 126 -2.31 11.09 16.28
CA GLN A 126 -2.72 9.80 15.70
C GLN A 126 -2.63 9.83 14.18
N VAL A 127 -1.74 9.01 13.63
CA VAL A 127 -1.54 8.82 12.19
C VAL A 127 -1.21 7.36 11.89
N ARG A 128 -1.44 6.92 10.66
CA ARG A 128 -0.99 5.64 10.12
C ARG A 128 -0.31 5.87 8.77
N PRO A 129 0.97 5.49 8.58
CA PRO A 129 1.87 4.86 9.56
C PRO A 129 2.29 5.79 10.70
N MET A 130 2.46 5.22 11.90
CA MET A 130 2.96 5.92 13.11
C MET A 130 4.46 5.75 13.31
#